data_AF-A0A9C9G3N8-F1
#
_entry.id   AF-A0A9C9G3N8-F1
#
_cell.length_a   1.000
_cell.length_b   1.000
_cell.length_c   1.000
_cell.angle_alpha   90.00
_cell.angle_beta   90.00
_cell.angle_gamma   90.00
#
_symmetry.space_group_name_H-M   'P 1'
#
loop_
_entity.id
_entity.type
_entity.pdbx_description
1 polymer ?
#
loop_
_entity_poly.entity_id
_entity_poly.type
_entity_poly.pdbx_seq_one_letter_code
_entity_poly.pdbx_strand_id
1 'polypeptide(L)'
;MKSLLEQLKKRRLALGLKQKDMMLRIGVSRQQYQHLESKGNPRLNTLELIAKGLKSELMLIPAEKLNRVNEILDNDALISHTLTNKDSRQSEESTLTNDPWKNIL
;
A
#
# COMPACT_ATOMS: atom_id res chain seq x y z
N MET A 1 -12.00 16.49 -3.06
CA MET A 1 -10.73 15.81 -2.75
C MET A 1 -10.89 15.06 -1.44
N LYS A 2 -10.36 13.83 -1.35
CA LYS A 2 -10.32 13.07 -0.09
C LYS A 2 -9.40 13.79 0.89
N SER A 3 -9.75 13.84 2.17
CA SER A 3 -8.88 14.44 3.17
C SER A 3 -7.55 13.67 3.27
N LEU A 4 -6.48 14.31 3.73
CA LEU A 4 -5.18 13.65 3.92
C LEU A 4 -5.31 12.39 4.80
N LEU A 5 -6.14 12.46 5.86
CA LEU A 5 -6.40 11.34 6.77
C LEU A 5 -7.07 10.16 6.04
N GLU A 6 -8.03 10.45 5.14
CA GLU A 6 -8.65 9.41 4.32
C GLU A 6 -7.66 8.77 3.34
N GLN A 7 -6.74 9.56 2.79
CA GLN A 7 -5.68 9.05 1.90
C GLN A 7 -4.74 8.11 2.66
N LEU A 8 -4.31 8.48 3.87
CA LEU A 8 -3.50 7.63 4.74
C LEU A 8 -4.21 6.32 5.10
N LYS A 9 -5.50 6.40 5.46
CA LYS A 9 -6.32 5.22 5.77
C LYS A 9 -6.43 4.29 4.56
N LYS A 10 -6.68 4.85 3.36
CA LYS A 10 -6.76 4.07 2.11
C LYS A 10 -5.45 3.39 1.78
N ARG A 11 -4.33 4.10 1.91
CA ARG A 11 -2.99 3.53 1.69
C ARG A 11 -2.69 2.42 2.68
N ARG A 12 -3.02 2.58 3.96
CA ARG A 12 -2.88 1.53 4.98
C ARG A 12 -3.65 0.27 4.59
N LEU A 13 -4.89 0.42 4.16
CA LEU A 13 -5.73 -0.69 3.71
C LEU A 13 -5.18 -1.35 2.44
N ALA A 14 -4.70 -0.56 1.48
CA ALA A 14 -4.07 -1.08 0.26
C ALA A 14 -2.81 -1.92 0.55
N LEU A 15 -2.09 -1.63 1.64
CA LEU A 15 -0.94 -2.42 2.11
C LEU A 15 -1.33 -3.61 3.00
N GLY A 16 -2.64 -3.84 3.24
CA GLY A 16 -3.12 -4.92 4.11
C GLY A 16 -2.79 -4.73 5.59
N LEU A 17 -2.40 -3.52 6.01
CA LEU A 17 -1.94 -3.24 7.38
C LEU A 17 -3.10 -2.96 8.33
N LYS A 18 -3.02 -3.53 9.54
CA LYS A 18 -3.91 -3.20 10.66
C LYS A 18 -3.34 -2.03 11.45
N GLN A 19 -4.21 -1.30 12.16
CA GLN A 19 -3.78 -0.16 12.99
C GLN A 19 -2.72 -0.55 14.04
N LYS A 20 -2.79 -1.78 14.56
CA LYS A 20 -1.81 -2.30 15.54
C LYS A 20 -0.40 -2.47 14.96
N ASP A 21 -0.30 -2.68 13.64
CA ASP A 21 0.98 -2.92 12.97
C ASP A 21 1.80 -1.63 12.85
N MET A 22 1.14 -0.47 13.02
CA MET A 22 1.80 0.83 12.99
C MET A 22 2.77 1.02 14.15
N MET A 23 2.52 0.40 15.32
CA MET A 23 3.46 0.49 16.44
C MET A 23 4.84 -0.08 16.08
N LEU A 24 4.87 -1.22 15.40
CA LEU A 24 6.12 -1.87 14.99
C LEU A 24 6.82 -1.15 13.83
N ARG A 25 6.06 -0.47 12.97
CA ARG A 25 6.60 0.19 11.77
C ARG A 25 7.10 1.61 12.02
N ILE A 26 6.41 2.35 12.87
CA ILE A 26 6.64 3.80 13.05
C ILE A 26 6.70 4.22 14.51
N GLY A 27 6.56 3.29 15.47
CA GLY A 27 6.60 3.63 16.89
C GLY A 27 5.37 4.38 17.39
N VAL A 28 4.26 4.38 16.64
CA VAL A 28 3.02 5.06 17.02
C VAL A 28 2.03 4.06 17.63
N SER A 29 1.57 4.34 18.85
CA SER A 29 0.59 3.50 19.54
C SER A 29 -0.70 3.36 18.72
N ARG A 30 -1.36 2.20 18.84
CA ARG A 30 -2.67 1.97 18.21
C ARG A 30 -3.68 3.05 18.58
N GLN A 31 -3.73 3.50 19.83
CA GLN A 31 -4.67 4.53 20.28
C GLN A 31 -4.38 5.88 19.62
N GLN A 32 -3.10 6.27 19.55
CA GLN A 32 -2.67 7.49 18.87
C GLN A 32 -3.02 7.44 17.38
N TYR A 33 -2.78 6.30 16.73
CA TYR A 33 -3.11 6.09 15.34
C TYR A 33 -4.63 6.11 15.09
N GLN A 34 -5.43 5.51 15.98
CA GLN A 34 -6.89 5.54 15.89
C GLN A 34 -7.44 6.97 16.10
N HIS A 35 -6.87 7.72 17.05
CA HIS A 35 -7.24 9.13 17.24
C HIS A 35 -6.94 9.96 15.99
N LEU A 36 -5.80 9.70 15.36
CA LEU A 36 -5.40 10.33 14.11
C LEU A 36 -6.33 10.00 12.94
N GLU A 37 -6.72 8.73 12.77
CA GLU A 37 -7.66 8.34 11.71
C GLU A 37 -9.09 8.87 11.93
N SER A 38 -9.49 9.12 13.19
CA SER A 38 -10.88 9.45 13.52
C SER A 38 -11.20 10.94 13.49
N LYS A 39 -10.31 11.82 14.00
CA LYS A 39 -10.49 13.29 13.99
C LYS A 39 -9.30 14.10 14.55
N GLY A 40 -8.15 13.46 14.82
CA GLY A 40 -7.00 14.15 15.38
C GLY A 40 -6.40 15.18 14.42
N ASN A 41 -5.82 16.25 14.97
CA ASN A 41 -4.96 17.19 14.24
C ASN A 41 -3.49 16.86 14.56
N PRO A 42 -2.87 15.90 13.84
CA PRO A 42 -1.49 15.53 14.09
C PRO A 42 -0.53 16.66 13.70
N ARG A 43 0.60 16.72 14.40
CA ARG A 43 1.73 17.56 13.99
C ARG A 43 2.30 17.06 12.66
N LEU A 44 2.91 17.95 11.89
CA LEU A 44 3.55 17.62 10.61
C LEU A 44 4.55 16.47 10.74
N ASN A 45 5.44 16.51 11.74
CA ASN A 45 6.42 15.43 11.98
C ASN A 45 5.76 14.06 12.16
N THR A 46 4.58 14.00 12.80
CA THR A 46 3.84 12.75 12.98
C THR A 46 3.25 12.26 11.67
N LEU A 47 2.75 13.17 10.83
CA LEU A 47 2.26 12.85 9.49
C LEU A 47 3.39 12.31 8.60
N GLU A 48 4.56 12.95 8.63
CA GLU A 48 5.74 12.49 7.90
C GLU A 48 6.18 11.10 8.33
N LEU A 49 6.22 10.86 9.64
CA LEU A 49 6.58 9.56 10.19
C LEU A 49 5.61 8.46 9.73
N ILE A 50 4.31 8.76 9.74
CA ILE A 50 3.27 7.83 9.27
C ILE A 50 3.39 7.58 7.77
N ALA A 51 3.55 8.63 6.97
CA ALA A 51 3.73 8.52 5.54
C ALA A 51 4.92 7.60 5.22
N LYS A 52 6.07 7.81 5.88
CA LYS A 52 7.25 6.94 5.79
C LYS A 52 6.91 5.49 6.13
N GLY A 53 6.16 5.25 7.21
CA GLY A 53 5.69 3.91 7.59
C GLY A 53 4.78 3.22 6.58
N LEU A 54 4.02 4.01 5.82
CA LEU A 54 3.12 3.56 4.76
C LEU A 54 3.79 3.52 3.38
N LYS A 55 5.13 3.63 3.32
CA LYS A 55 5.89 3.72 2.06
C LYS A 55 5.29 4.80 1.15
N SER A 56 5.11 5.98 1.72
CA SER A 56 4.56 7.16 1.08
C SER A 56 5.36 8.39 1.51
N GLU A 57 5.33 9.43 0.69
CA GLU A 57 6.04 10.68 0.93
C GLU A 57 5.04 11.84 0.92
N LEU A 58 5.25 12.81 1.81
CA LEU A 58 4.48 14.06 1.83
C LEU A 58 5.24 15.09 1.02
N MET A 59 4.61 15.58 -0.04
CA MET A 59 5.19 16.56 -0.95
C MET A 59 4.25 17.76 -1.11
N LEU A 60 4.84 18.95 -1.22
CA LEU A 60 4.12 20.14 -1.63
C LEU A 60 3.91 20.10 -3.14
N ILE A 61 2.66 20.14 -3.57
CA ILE A 61 2.29 20.12 -4.99
C ILE A 61 1.66 21.48 -5.33
N PRO A 62 2.18 22.21 -6.34
CA PRO A 62 1.54 23.43 -6.83
C PRO A 62 0.10 23.17 -7.31
N ALA A 63 -0.81 24.11 -7.02
CA ALA A 63 -2.24 23.94 -7.28
C ALA A 63 -2.54 23.67 -8.76
N GLU A 64 -1.76 24.26 -9.66
CA GLU A 64 -1.92 24.11 -11.12
C GLU A 64 -1.58 22.69 -11.60
N LYS A 65 -0.79 21.94 -10.81
CA LYS A 65 -0.31 20.59 -11.15
C LYS A 65 -1.12 19.48 -10.49
N LEU A 66 -2.09 19.81 -9.63
CA LEU A 66 -2.86 18.82 -8.87
C LEU A 66 -3.59 17.80 -9.75
N ASN A 67 -4.22 18.25 -10.84
CA ASN A 67 -4.98 17.35 -11.71
C ASN A 67 -4.09 16.30 -12.38
N ARG A 68 -2.92 16.71 -12.88
CA ARG A 68 -1.95 15.78 -13.49
C ARG A 68 -1.47 14.72 -12.51
N VAL A 69 -1.22 15.10 -11.25
CA VAL A 69 -0.80 14.13 -10.23
C VAL A 69 -1.93 13.15 -9.91
N ASN A 70 -3.17 13.62 -9.79
CA ASN A 70 -4.31 12.72 -9.55
C ASN A 70 -4.50 11.73 -10.71
N GLU A 71 -4.41 12.17 -11.96
CA GLU A 71 -4.51 11.32 -13.14
C GLU A 71 -3.45 10.20 -13.13
N ILE A 72 -2.20 10.51 -12.77
CA ILE A 72 -1.12 9.52 -12.68
C ILE A 72 -1.42 8.51 -11.55
N LEU A 73 -1.81 8.99 -10.37
CA LEU A 73 -2.09 8.14 -9.21
C LEU A 73 -3.28 7.19 -9.43
N ASP A 74 -4.31 7.64 -10.16
CA ASP A 74 -5.47 6.80 -10.49
C ASP A 74 -5.14 5.79 -11.59
N ASN A 75 -4.27 6.14 -12.56
CA ASN A 75 -3.85 5.22 -13.63
C ASN A 75 -2.92 4.09 -13.14
N ASP A 76 -2.01 4.36 -12.20
CA ASP A 76 -1.13 3.32 -11.62
C ASP A 76 -1.93 2.22 -10.89
N ALA A 77 -3.09 2.56 -10.31
CA ALA A 77 -4.01 1.58 -9.73
C ALA A 77 -4.59 0.63 -10.80
N LEU A 78 -4.74 1.08 -12.05
CA LEU A 78 -5.20 0.26 -13.17
C LEU A 78 -4.08 -0.65 -13.71
N ILE A 79 -2.85 -0.14 -13.78
CA ILE A 79 -1.69 -0.91 -14.25
C ILE A 79 -1.39 -2.08 -13.32
N SER A 80 -1.46 -1.87 -12.00
CA SER A 80 -1.26 -2.93 -11.02
C SER A 80 -2.33 -4.03 -11.09
N HIS A 81 -3.59 -3.70 -11.43
CA HIS A 81 -4.65 -4.70 -11.66
C HIS A 81 -4.50 -5.49 -12.97
N THR A 82 -3.95 -4.88 -14.02
CA THR A 82 -3.74 -5.56 -15.32
C THR A 82 -2.55 -6.52 -15.31
N LEU A 83 -1.53 -6.25 -14.48
CA LEU A 83 -0.39 -7.15 -14.30
C LEU A 83 -0.73 -8.37 -13.43
N THR A 84 -1.69 -8.28 -12.51
CA THR A 84 -2.13 -9.44 -11.70
C THR A 84 -3.08 -10.38 -12.42
N ASN A 85 -3.69 -9.97 -13.53
CA ASN A 85 -4.68 -10.77 -14.27
C ASN A 85 -4.09 -11.56 -15.46
N LYS A 86 -2.77 -11.54 -15.67
CA LYS A 86 -2.14 -12.30 -16.76
C LYS A 86 -1.58 -13.68 -16.39
N ASP A 87 -1.68 -14.12 -15.13
CA ASP A 87 -1.13 -15.43 -14.69
C ASP A 87 -2.18 -16.48 -14.30
N SER A 88 -3.46 -16.28 -14.61
CA SER A 88 -4.46 -17.32 -14.37
C SER A 88 -5.35 -17.58 -15.58
N ARG A 89 -4.78 -18.32 -16.55
CA ARG A 89 -5.39 -19.47 -17.26
C ARG A 89 -4.72 -19.65 -18.63
N GLN A 90 -3.78 -20.60 -18.69
CA GLN A 90 -3.87 -21.74 -19.58
C GLN A 90 -2.85 -22.81 -19.15
N SER A 91 -3.41 -23.92 -18.71
CA SER A 91 -2.79 -25.22 -18.46
C SER A 91 -2.15 -25.78 -19.72
N GLU A 92 -0.94 -26.34 -19.60
CA GLU A 92 -0.54 -27.57 -20.30
C GLU A 92 0.74 -28.15 -19.66
N GLU A 93 0.52 -29.30 -19.04
CA GLU A 93 1.42 -30.41 -18.77
C GLU A 93 2.83 -30.33 -19.39
N SER A 94 3.85 -30.18 -18.55
CA SER A 94 5.19 -30.71 -18.83
C SER A 94 5.94 -30.99 -17.53
N THR A 95 5.69 -32.16 -16.96
CA THR A 95 6.71 -33.17 -16.60
C THR A 95 8.05 -32.70 -15.98
N LEU A 96 8.08 -31.61 -15.21
CA LEU A 96 9.31 -31.08 -14.59
C LEU A 96 9.20 -30.85 -13.08
N THR A 97 8.09 -31.23 -12.47
CA THR A 97 8.02 -31.50 -11.02
C THR A 97 8.77 -32.79 -10.74
N ASN A 98 10.08 -32.62 -10.68
CA ASN A 98 11.10 -33.56 -10.26
C ASN A 98 10.64 -34.34 -9.02
N ASP A 99 10.31 -35.60 -9.26
CA ASP A 99 10.28 -36.66 -8.25
C ASP A 99 11.73 -36.97 -7.86
N PRO A 100 12.22 -36.58 -6.67
CA PRO A 100 13.64 -36.55 -6.37
C PRO A 100 14.25 -37.93 -6.09
N TRP A 101 13.45 -39.01 -6.15
CA TRP A 101 13.88 -40.37 -5.79
C TRP A 101 13.63 -41.41 -6.89
N LYS A 102 13.32 -41.00 -8.12
CA LYS A 102 12.86 -41.92 -9.17
C LYS A 102 13.93 -42.87 -9.74
N ASN A 103 15.14 -42.90 -9.18
CA ASN A 103 16.23 -43.76 -9.66
C ASN A 103 16.95 -44.53 -8.53
N ILE A 104 16.25 -44.77 -7.41
CA ILE A 104 16.76 -45.59 -6.30
C ILE A 104 15.81 -46.78 -6.12
N LEU A 105 15.89 -47.75 -7.04
CA LEU A 105 15.82 -49.19 -6.79
C LEU A 105 16.15 -49.99 -8.05
#